data_AF-A0A5B7BMX0-F1
#
_entry.id   AF-A0A5B7BMX0-F1
#
_cell.length_a   1.000
_cell.length_b   1.000
_cell.length_c   1.000
_cell.angle_alpha   90.00
_cell.angle_beta   90.00
_cell.angle_gamma   90.00
#
_symmetry.space_group_name_H-M   'P 1'
#
loop_
_entity.id
_entity.type
_entity.pdbx_description
1 polymer ?
#
loop_
_entity_poly.entity_id
_entity_poly.type
_entity_poly.pdbx_seq_one_letter_code
_entity_poly.pdbx_strand_id
1 'polypeptide(L)'
;MALESLLGILGNIGGYIAPIGHQFGYLIHYKRNIKNLKTEDDKLVALRAGKQQLVDAAKRNAEVILPDVERWLTLVNDMKEEARTILEAEATVNKGCLKGWCPNLEARRGLSRKAKKKTDEIGELIDDGNSIIVVSCRSVPLGIESTTTGNFKYFESRMAKMKEVMDALKDDGINMIGICGMGGIGKTTMVKELGIRATEEKLFDEVVIAVVSQTPDVTDIQTKIAEML
;
A
#
# COMPACT_ATOMS: atom_id res chain seq x y z
N MET A 1 -35.42 1.65 -56.69
CA MET A 1 -33.96 1.76 -56.91
C MET A 1 -33.36 3.06 -56.36
N ALA A 2 -33.92 3.64 -55.28
CA ALA A 2 -33.45 4.91 -54.69
C ALA A 2 -33.21 4.83 -53.17
N LEU A 3 -33.52 3.69 -52.52
CA LEU A 3 -33.30 3.49 -51.08
C LEU A 3 -31.94 2.82 -50.79
N GLU A 4 -31.40 2.05 -51.74
CA GLU A 4 -30.09 1.39 -51.60
C GLU A 4 -28.91 2.37 -51.73
N SER A 5 -29.12 3.49 -52.43
CA SER A 5 -28.10 4.52 -52.64
C SER A 5 -27.84 5.38 -51.39
N LEU A 6 -28.80 5.47 -50.46
CA LEU A 6 -28.66 6.22 -49.20
C LEU A 6 -27.94 5.42 -48.11
N LEU A 7 -28.12 4.09 -48.10
CA LEU A 7 -27.41 3.18 -47.19
C LEU A 7 -25.91 3.10 -47.52
N GLY A 8 -25.54 3.18 -48.80
CA GLY A 8 -24.14 3.20 -49.23
C GLY A 8 -23.37 4.45 -48.79
N ILE A 9 -24.06 5.60 -48.62
CA ILE A 9 -23.44 6.85 -48.17
C ILE A 9 -23.26 6.86 -46.64
N LEU A 10 -24.20 6.29 -45.86
CA LEU A 10 -24.00 6.13 -44.41
C LEU A 10 -22.95 5.07 -44.05
N GLY A 11 -22.89 3.96 -44.80
CA GLY A 11 -21.93 2.88 -44.55
C GLY A 11 -20.47 3.28 -44.78
N ASN A 12 -20.21 4.24 -45.68
CA ASN A 12 -18.86 4.65 -46.03
C ASN A 12 -18.27 5.72 -45.09
N ILE A 13 -19.10 6.41 -44.30
CA ILE A 13 -18.62 7.41 -43.33
C ILE A 13 -18.07 6.72 -42.06
N GLY A 14 -18.63 5.55 -41.69
CA GLY A 14 -18.19 4.79 -40.51
C GLY A 14 -16.72 4.35 -40.54
N GLY A 15 -16.18 4.05 -41.73
CA GLY A 15 -14.78 3.62 -41.91
C GLY A 15 -13.76 4.74 -41.73
N TYR A 16 -14.12 5.99 -42.02
CA TYR A 16 -13.25 7.17 -41.83
C TYR A 16 -13.36 7.78 -40.43
N ILE A 17 -14.43 7.50 -39.68
CA ILE A 17 -14.59 7.97 -38.30
C ILE A 17 -13.67 7.22 -37.34
N ALA A 18 -13.36 5.94 -37.58
CA ALA A 18 -12.57 5.13 -36.63
C ALA A 18 -11.12 5.65 -36.40
N PRO A 19 -10.34 6.03 -37.44
CA PRO A 19 -8.98 6.56 -37.24
C PRO A 19 -8.98 8.01 -36.73
N ILE A 20 -9.93 8.83 -37.19
CA ILE A 20 -10.12 10.23 -36.76
C ILE A 20 -10.58 10.26 -35.28
N GLY A 21 -11.45 9.33 -34.89
CA GLY A 21 -11.90 9.14 -33.52
C GLY A 21 -10.76 8.82 -32.54
N HIS A 22 -9.69 8.16 -32.99
CA HIS A 22 -8.55 7.84 -32.11
C HIS A 22 -7.63 9.05 -31.85
N GLN A 23 -7.45 9.94 -32.83
CA GLN A 23 -6.65 11.16 -32.63
C GLN A 23 -7.42 12.28 -31.90
N PHE A 24 -8.73 12.41 -32.18
CA PHE A 24 -9.62 13.39 -31.56
C PHE A 24 -10.36 12.87 -30.32
N GLY A 25 -10.25 11.57 -30.00
CA GLY A 25 -10.97 10.95 -28.88
C GLY A 25 -10.73 11.65 -27.55
N TYR A 26 -9.50 12.07 -27.27
CA TYR A 26 -9.18 12.85 -26.07
C TYR A 26 -9.78 14.27 -26.08
N LEU A 27 -9.95 14.88 -27.25
CA LEU A 27 -10.62 16.17 -27.40
C LEU A 27 -12.13 16.03 -27.15
N ILE A 28 -12.75 15.01 -27.76
CA ILE A 28 -14.17 14.69 -27.61
C ILE A 28 -14.50 14.29 -26.16
N HIS A 29 -13.63 13.50 -25.53
CA HIS A 29 -13.79 13.02 -24.16
C HIS A 29 -13.14 13.93 -23.11
N TYR A 30 -12.67 15.12 -23.47
CA TYR A 30 -11.97 16.04 -22.56
C TYR A 30 -12.75 16.26 -21.25
N LYS A 31 -14.01 16.69 -21.35
CA LYS A 31 -14.86 16.95 -20.17
C LYS A 31 -15.05 15.69 -19.33
N ARG A 32 -15.22 14.53 -19.99
CA ARG A 32 -15.38 13.24 -19.31
C ARG A 32 -14.11 12.85 -18.56
N ASN A 33 -12.94 12.97 -19.19
CA ASN A 33 -11.67 12.59 -18.59
C ASN A 33 -11.32 13.49 -17.39
N ILE A 34 -11.58 14.81 -17.49
CA ILE A 34 -11.42 15.73 -16.35
C ILE A 34 -12.40 15.40 -15.23
N LYS A 35 -13.67 15.11 -15.56
CA LYS A 35 -14.67 14.72 -14.56
C LYS A 35 -14.27 13.42 -13.85
N ASN A 36 -13.81 12.42 -14.60
CA ASN A 36 -13.35 11.14 -14.05
C ASN A 36 -12.16 11.34 -13.12
N LEU A 37 -11.19 12.18 -13.49
CA LEU A 37 -10.06 12.53 -12.61
C LEU A 37 -10.57 13.12 -11.29
N LYS A 38 -11.49 14.10 -11.33
CA LYS A 38 -12.07 14.69 -10.11
C LYS A 38 -12.75 13.62 -9.24
N THR A 39 -13.56 12.76 -9.87
CA THR A 39 -14.29 11.70 -9.17
C THR A 39 -13.36 10.66 -8.54
N GLU A 40 -12.31 10.22 -9.22
CA GLU A 40 -11.34 9.27 -8.64
C GLU A 40 -10.46 9.93 -7.58
N ASP A 41 -10.05 11.19 -7.74
CA ASP A 41 -9.34 11.95 -6.70
C ASP A 41 -10.17 12.08 -5.43
N ASP A 42 -11.47 12.41 -5.54
CA ASP A 42 -12.40 12.46 -4.40
C ASP A 42 -12.49 11.11 -3.66
N LYS A 43 -12.54 9.99 -4.40
CA LYS A 43 -12.53 8.64 -3.82
C LYS A 43 -11.21 8.35 -3.10
N LEU A 44 -10.08 8.68 -3.72
CA LEU A 44 -8.76 8.48 -3.12
C LEU A 44 -8.61 9.30 -1.84
N VAL A 45 -9.09 10.55 -1.83
CA VAL A 45 -9.12 11.42 -0.65
C VAL A 45 -9.96 10.81 0.46
N ALA A 46 -11.15 10.30 0.14
CA ALA A 46 -12.02 9.64 1.11
C ALA A 46 -11.36 8.36 1.69
N LEU A 47 -10.76 7.52 0.84
CA LEU A 47 -10.05 6.32 1.25
C LEU A 47 -8.86 6.66 2.17
N ARG A 48 -8.04 7.64 1.77
CA ARG A 48 -6.93 8.15 2.57
C ARG A 48 -7.40 8.66 3.92
N ALA A 49 -8.50 9.40 3.98
CA ALA A 49 -9.05 9.88 5.25
C ALA A 49 -9.45 8.72 6.17
N GLY A 50 -10.08 7.68 5.63
CA GLY A 50 -10.39 6.45 6.37
C GLY A 50 -9.14 5.74 6.90
N LYS A 51 -8.12 5.53 6.06
CA LYS A 51 -6.85 4.92 6.48
C LYS A 51 -6.11 5.76 7.51
N GLN A 52 -6.13 7.09 7.34
CA GLN A 52 -5.51 8.00 8.30
C GLN A 52 -6.17 7.91 9.68
N GLN A 53 -7.49 7.75 9.76
CA GLN A 53 -8.16 7.52 11.04
C GLN A 53 -7.69 6.23 11.73
N LEU A 54 -7.46 5.17 10.96
CA LEU A 54 -6.90 3.91 11.49
C LEU A 54 -5.46 4.11 11.98
N VAL A 55 -4.63 4.83 11.21
CA VAL A 55 -3.27 5.21 11.62
C VAL A 55 -3.28 6.06 12.89
N ASP A 56 -4.19 7.03 13.00
CA ASP A 56 -4.29 7.88 14.17
C ASP A 56 -4.79 7.10 15.40
N ALA A 57 -5.67 6.11 15.20
CA ALA A 57 -6.10 5.19 16.25
C ALA A 57 -4.94 4.30 16.71
N ALA A 58 -4.18 3.74 15.78
CA ALA A 58 -2.98 2.95 16.07
C ALA A 58 -1.94 3.77 16.85
N LYS A 59 -1.67 5.01 16.44
CA LYS A 59 -0.79 5.93 17.18
C LYS A 59 -1.29 6.23 18.59
N ARG A 60 -2.61 6.44 18.78
CA ARG A 60 -3.20 6.60 20.12
C ARG A 60 -3.05 5.35 20.99
N ASN A 61 -3.03 4.17 20.37
CA ASN A 61 -2.77 2.89 21.01
C ASN A 61 -1.27 2.59 21.16
N ALA A 62 -0.39 3.55 20.83
CA ALA A 62 1.07 3.42 20.80
C ALA A 62 1.60 2.31 19.88
N GLU A 63 0.81 1.90 18.89
CA GLU A 63 1.16 0.87 17.91
C GLU A 63 2.10 1.41 16.83
N VAL A 64 2.85 0.51 16.21
CA VAL A 64 3.79 0.87 15.12
C VAL A 64 3.04 0.78 13.80
N ILE A 65 3.13 1.85 13.00
CA ILE A 65 2.52 1.90 11.67
C ILE A 65 3.40 1.13 10.70
N LEU A 66 2.78 0.30 9.86
CA LEU A 66 3.53 -0.48 8.89
C LEU A 66 4.17 0.44 7.83
N PRO A 67 5.43 0.22 7.43
CA PRO A 67 6.13 1.06 6.45
C PRO A 67 5.39 1.18 5.11
N ASP A 68 4.72 0.13 4.67
CA ASP A 68 3.93 0.12 3.43
C ASP A 68 2.75 1.10 3.49
N VAL A 69 2.17 1.29 4.67
CA VAL A 69 1.08 2.25 4.91
C VAL A 69 1.61 3.68 4.84
N GLU A 70 2.78 3.95 5.44
CA GLU A 70 3.43 5.26 5.37
C GLU A 70 3.84 5.62 3.94
N ARG A 71 4.40 4.65 3.22
CA ARG A 71 4.74 4.77 1.80
C ARG A 71 3.49 5.05 0.97
N TRP A 72 2.41 4.31 1.17
CA TRP A 72 1.15 4.54 0.46
C TRP A 72 0.60 5.95 0.75
N LEU A 73 0.53 6.38 2.01
CA LEU A 73 0.08 7.73 2.37
C LEU A 73 0.92 8.84 1.71
N THR A 74 2.22 8.62 1.56
CA THR A 74 3.13 9.53 0.88
C THR A 74 2.81 9.62 -0.61
N LEU A 75 2.69 8.47 -1.29
CA LEU A 75 2.32 8.41 -2.70
C LEU A 75 0.96 9.08 -2.98
N VAL A 76 0.00 8.93 -2.07
CA VAL A 76 -1.30 9.61 -2.20
C VAL A 76 -1.15 11.14 -2.14
N ASN A 77 -0.28 11.67 -1.29
CA ASN A 77 -0.04 13.12 -1.21
C ASN A 77 0.56 13.64 -2.52
N ASP A 78 1.55 12.94 -3.07
CA ASP A 78 2.19 13.32 -4.33
C ASP A 78 1.17 13.29 -5.48
N MET A 79 0.36 12.21 -5.55
CA MET A 79 -0.66 12.05 -6.57
C MET A 79 -1.71 13.15 -6.52
N LYS A 80 -2.13 13.55 -5.31
CA LYS A 80 -3.10 14.64 -5.10
C LYS A 80 -2.56 15.98 -5.57
N GLU A 81 -1.28 16.29 -5.30
CA GLU A 81 -0.67 17.51 -5.80
C GLU A 81 -0.58 17.52 -7.33
N GLU A 82 -0.21 16.40 -7.95
CA GLU A 82 -0.21 16.28 -9.40
C GLU A 82 -1.62 16.45 -10.00
N ALA A 83 -2.64 15.82 -9.42
CA ALA A 83 -4.03 15.98 -9.83
C ALA A 83 -4.48 17.45 -9.72
N ARG A 84 -4.16 18.12 -8.61
CA ARG A 84 -4.43 19.55 -8.40
C ARG A 84 -3.84 20.41 -9.52
N THR A 85 -2.58 20.18 -9.91
CA THR A 85 -1.96 20.95 -11.01
C THR A 85 -2.71 20.81 -12.35
N ILE A 86 -3.24 19.61 -12.65
CA ILE A 86 -4.03 19.38 -13.86
C ILE A 86 -5.36 20.13 -13.80
N LEU A 87 -6.03 20.12 -12.64
CA LEU A 87 -7.32 20.79 -12.44
C LEU A 87 -7.18 22.33 -12.48
N GLU A 88 -6.10 22.88 -11.95
CA GLU A 88 -5.80 24.31 -12.04
C GLU A 88 -5.50 24.71 -13.50
N ALA A 89 -4.72 23.89 -14.21
CA ALA A 89 -4.49 24.09 -15.64
C ALA A 89 -5.78 23.96 -16.47
N GLU A 90 -6.71 23.10 -16.08
CA GLU A 90 -8.04 23.02 -16.69
C GLU A 90 -8.80 24.34 -16.54
N ALA A 91 -8.83 24.92 -15.33
CA ALA A 91 -9.53 26.17 -15.06
C ALA A 91 -8.99 27.34 -15.90
N THR A 92 -7.68 27.38 -16.18
CA THR A 92 -7.08 28.40 -17.06
C THR A 92 -7.42 28.17 -18.54
N VAL A 93 -7.31 26.93 -19.02
CA VAL A 93 -7.65 26.56 -20.40
C VAL A 93 -9.14 26.72 -20.70
N ASN A 94 -10.02 26.52 -19.70
CA ASN A 94 -11.47 26.71 -19.86
C ASN A 94 -11.92 28.18 -19.86
N LYS A 95 -11.13 29.10 -19.28
CA LYS A 95 -11.41 30.55 -19.39
C LYS A 95 -11.25 31.06 -20.84
N GLY A 96 -10.37 30.43 -21.62
CA GLY A 96 -10.17 30.69 -23.06
C GLY A 96 -9.82 32.15 -23.41
N CYS A 97 -9.80 32.47 -24.70
CA CYS A 97 -9.90 33.84 -25.19
C CYS A 97 -11.37 34.17 -25.51
N LEU A 98 -11.75 35.46 -25.40
CA LEU A 98 -13.13 35.95 -25.61
C LEU A 98 -14.19 35.23 -24.74
N LYS A 99 -13.97 35.15 -23.42
CA LYS A 99 -14.90 34.49 -22.47
C LYS A 99 -15.27 33.04 -22.87
N GLY A 100 -14.31 32.28 -23.43
CA GLY A 100 -14.49 30.86 -23.75
C GLY A 100 -14.91 30.54 -25.19
N TRP A 101 -15.03 31.54 -26.07
CA TRP A 101 -15.43 31.33 -27.47
C TRP A 101 -14.37 30.61 -28.32
N CYS A 102 -13.08 30.78 -27.99
CA CYS A 102 -11.98 30.12 -28.70
C CYS A 102 -11.20 29.20 -27.75
N PRO A 103 -11.60 27.92 -27.60
CA PRO A 103 -10.88 26.99 -26.76
C PRO A 103 -9.55 26.54 -27.39
N ASN A 104 -8.46 26.56 -26.64
CA ASN A 104 -7.18 26.01 -27.07
C ASN A 104 -7.27 24.47 -27.16
N LEU A 105 -7.49 23.95 -28.36
CA LEU A 105 -7.72 22.53 -28.61
C LEU A 105 -6.50 21.66 -28.30
N GLU A 106 -5.29 22.14 -28.59
CA GLU A 106 -4.06 21.41 -28.31
C GLU A 106 -3.83 21.27 -26.81
N ALA A 107 -3.99 22.37 -26.06
CA ALA A 107 -3.91 22.35 -24.59
C ALA A 107 -4.96 21.43 -23.98
N ARG A 108 -6.22 21.48 -24.46
CA ARG A 108 -7.29 20.55 -24.03
C ARG A 108 -6.94 19.09 -24.31
N ARG A 109 -6.37 18.78 -25.48
CA ARG A 109 -5.94 17.42 -25.82
C ARG A 109 -4.83 16.93 -24.89
N GLY A 110 -3.87 17.79 -24.57
CA GLY A 110 -2.79 17.51 -23.62
C GLY A 110 -3.32 17.23 -22.22
N LEU A 111 -4.17 18.12 -21.71
CA LEU A 111 -4.81 17.97 -20.39
C LEU A 111 -5.69 16.73 -20.32
N SER A 112 -6.47 16.43 -21.35
CA SER A 112 -7.30 15.22 -21.41
C SER A 112 -6.47 13.94 -21.29
N ARG A 113 -5.31 13.89 -21.96
CA ARG A 113 -4.39 12.75 -21.88
C ARG A 113 -3.79 12.61 -20.48
N LYS A 114 -3.31 13.71 -19.90
CA LYS A 114 -2.78 13.74 -18.53
C LYS A 114 -3.85 13.30 -17.53
N ALA A 115 -5.07 13.82 -17.65
CA ALA A 115 -6.18 13.47 -16.78
C ALA A 115 -6.56 12.00 -16.86
N LYS A 116 -6.64 11.44 -18.09
CA LYS A 116 -6.91 10.01 -18.26
C LYS A 116 -5.81 9.15 -17.64
N LYS A 117 -4.54 9.44 -17.93
CA LYS A 117 -3.40 8.71 -17.34
C LYS A 117 -3.43 8.76 -15.81
N LYS A 118 -3.66 9.94 -15.24
CA LYS A 118 -3.74 10.10 -13.78
C LYS A 118 -4.95 9.43 -13.15
N THR A 119 -6.08 9.38 -13.85
CA THR A 119 -7.24 8.60 -13.40
C THR A 119 -6.87 7.12 -13.26
N ASP A 120 -6.11 6.58 -14.21
CA ASP A 120 -5.69 5.17 -14.18
C ASP A 120 -4.70 4.90 -13.04
N GLU A 121 -3.68 5.76 -12.85
CA GLU A 121 -2.72 5.67 -11.73
C GLU A 121 -3.40 5.82 -10.35
N ILE A 122 -4.40 6.70 -10.22
CA ILE A 122 -5.20 6.82 -9.00
C ILE A 122 -6.00 5.54 -8.75
N GLY A 123 -6.55 4.93 -9.80
CA GLY A 123 -7.27 3.66 -9.69
C GLY A 123 -6.40 2.55 -9.10
N GLU A 124 -5.17 2.39 -9.61
CA GLU A 124 -4.20 1.43 -9.06
C GLU A 124 -3.89 1.73 -7.58
N LEU A 125 -3.70 3.00 -7.23
CA LEU A 125 -3.41 3.40 -5.84
C LEU A 125 -4.61 3.21 -4.90
N ILE A 126 -5.84 3.33 -5.40
CA ILE A 126 -7.06 2.99 -4.68
C ILE A 126 -7.11 1.48 -4.41
N ASP A 127 -6.81 0.66 -5.41
CA ASP A 127 -6.80 -0.80 -5.28
C ASP A 127 -5.73 -1.27 -4.27
N ASP A 128 -4.52 -0.71 -4.36
CA ASP A 128 -3.46 -0.90 -3.37
C ASP A 128 -3.95 -0.51 -1.97
N GLY A 129 -4.56 0.67 -1.83
CA GLY A 129 -5.07 1.14 -0.55
C GLY A 129 -6.17 0.25 0.03
N ASN A 130 -7.05 -0.29 -0.82
CA ASN A 130 -8.10 -1.24 -0.40
C ASN A 130 -7.52 -2.58 0.06
N SER A 131 -6.41 -3.02 -0.53
CA SER A 131 -5.70 -4.25 -0.15
C SER A 131 -5.03 -4.17 1.23
N ILE A 132 -4.75 -2.96 1.73
CA ILE A 132 -4.18 -2.73 3.06
C ILE A 132 -5.25 -3.00 4.12
N ILE A 133 -5.37 -4.25 4.58
CA ILE A 133 -6.33 -4.62 5.63
C ILE A 133 -5.79 -4.26 7.02
N VAL A 134 -4.48 -4.46 7.23
CA VAL A 134 -3.78 -4.19 8.49
C VAL A 134 -2.94 -2.93 8.32
N VAL A 135 -3.13 -1.93 9.20
CA VAL A 135 -2.39 -0.65 9.11
C VAL A 135 -1.27 -0.50 10.13
N SER A 136 -1.33 -1.30 11.19
CA SER A 136 -0.41 -1.24 12.31
C SER A 136 -0.25 -2.63 12.86
N CYS A 137 0.91 -2.88 13.46
CA CYS A 137 1.10 -3.99 14.35
C CYS A 137 1.10 -3.45 15.78
N ARG A 138 0.51 -4.22 16.70
CA ARG A 138 0.66 -3.93 18.12
C ARG A 138 2.15 -3.83 18.39
N SER A 139 2.57 -2.68 18.90
CA SER A 139 3.76 -2.66 19.72
C SER A 139 3.52 -3.71 20.78
N VAL A 140 4.42 -4.70 20.81
CA VAL A 140 4.32 -5.89 21.67
C VAL A 140 3.77 -5.45 23.02
N PRO A 141 2.62 -6.00 23.51
CA PRO A 141 2.17 -5.68 24.84
C PRO A 141 3.35 -5.88 25.79
N LEU A 142 3.67 -4.85 26.57
CA LEU A 142 4.35 -5.04 27.84
C LEU A 142 3.43 -5.93 28.70
N GLY A 143 3.50 -7.23 28.42
CA GLY A 143 2.79 -8.30 29.09
C GLY A 143 3.75 -9.13 29.94
N ILE A 144 4.81 -8.49 30.44
CA ILE A 144 5.22 -8.48 31.83
C ILE A 144 5.73 -7.05 32.03
N GLU A 145 5.54 -6.46 33.20
CA GLU A 145 6.44 -5.45 33.71
C GLU A 145 7.89 -5.92 33.49
N SER A 146 8.47 -5.50 32.38
CA SER A 146 9.88 -5.55 32.10
C SER A 146 10.24 -4.10 31.91
N THR A 147 10.82 -3.58 32.96
CA THR A 147 11.72 -2.44 33.01
C THR A 147 12.80 -2.51 31.92
N THR A 148 12.45 -2.51 30.63
CA THR A 148 13.41 -2.58 29.53
C THR A 148 12.94 -1.95 28.22
N THR A 149 11.98 -1.03 28.20
CA THR A 149 11.75 -0.13 27.03
C THR A 149 12.83 0.96 26.92
N GLY A 150 14.09 0.62 27.19
CA GLY A 150 15.19 1.57 27.08
C GLY A 150 16.58 0.99 26.87
N ASN A 151 16.79 -0.34 26.93
CA ASN A 151 18.16 -0.86 27.06
C ASN A 151 18.40 -2.26 26.46
N PHE A 152 17.81 -2.64 25.30
CA PHE A 152 18.44 -3.73 24.54
C PHE A 152 19.67 -3.18 23.82
N LYS A 153 20.76 -3.01 24.58
CA LYS A 153 22.07 -2.69 24.02
C LYS A 153 22.51 -3.85 23.14
N TYR A 154 22.49 -3.62 21.84
CA TYR A 154 23.16 -4.45 20.85
C TYR A 154 24.67 -4.39 21.12
N PHE A 155 25.18 -5.41 21.81
CA PHE A 155 26.62 -5.66 21.87
C PHE A 155 27.01 -6.45 20.62
N GLU A 156 28.11 -6.08 19.96
CA GLU A 156 28.60 -6.75 18.74
C GLU A 156 28.67 -8.29 18.90
N SER A 157 29.10 -8.76 20.08
CA SER A 157 29.16 -10.20 20.39
C SER A 157 27.81 -10.91 20.36
N ARG A 158 26.73 -10.23 20.76
CA ARG A 158 25.36 -10.76 20.73
C ARG A 158 24.77 -10.75 19.33
N MET A 159 25.11 -9.74 18.53
CA MET A 159 24.73 -9.67 17.12
C MET A 159 25.37 -10.79 16.31
N ALA A 160 26.64 -11.10 16.55
CA ALA A 160 27.32 -12.22 15.90
C ALA A 160 26.64 -13.56 16.22
N LYS A 161 26.27 -13.79 17.48
CA LYS A 161 25.55 -15.02 17.90
C LYS A 161 24.12 -15.09 17.37
N MET A 162 23.39 -13.97 17.31
CA MET A 162 22.07 -13.95 16.68
C MET A 162 22.17 -14.26 15.19
N LYS A 163 23.17 -13.73 14.49
CA LYS A 163 23.41 -14.04 13.08
C LYS A 163 23.71 -15.53 12.88
N GLU A 164 24.56 -16.12 13.72
CA GLU A 164 24.85 -17.56 13.68
C GLU A 164 23.57 -18.40 13.84
N VAL A 165 22.66 -18.00 14.74
CA VAL A 165 21.36 -18.68 14.91
C VAL A 165 20.45 -18.46 13.70
N MET A 166 20.36 -17.25 13.15
CA MET A 166 19.56 -16.96 11.94
C MET A 166 20.07 -17.73 10.71
N ASP A 167 21.39 -17.87 10.57
CA ASP A 167 22.00 -18.66 9.50
C ASP A 167 21.70 -20.16 9.71
N ALA A 168 21.74 -20.65 10.95
CA ALA A 168 21.37 -22.03 11.28
C ALA A 168 19.87 -22.33 11.07
N LEU A 169 18.99 -21.34 11.22
CA LEU A 169 17.54 -21.49 10.93
C LEU A 169 17.25 -21.69 9.43
N LYS A 170 18.19 -21.37 8.54
CA LYS A 170 18.06 -21.55 7.08
C LYS A 170 18.53 -22.93 6.61
N ASP A 171 19.11 -23.74 7.49
CA ASP A 171 19.59 -25.07 7.19
C ASP A 171 18.51 -26.10 7.53
N ASP A 172 17.89 -26.68 6.50
CA ASP A 172 16.85 -27.71 6.62
C ASP A 172 17.34 -28.99 7.36
N GLY A 173 18.65 -29.17 7.53
CA GLY A 173 19.23 -30.25 8.33
C GLY A 173 19.16 -30.01 9.84
N ILE A 174 18.88 -28.76 10.28
CA ILE A 174 18.86 -28.36 11.69
C ILE A 174 17.43 -28.19 12.18
N ASN A 175 16.96 -29.16 12.97
CA ASN A 175 15.60 -29.15 13.52
C ASN A 175 15.49 -28.56 14.93
N MET A 176 16.63 -28.28 15.59
CA MET A 176 16.63 -27.81 16.98
C MET A 176 17.88 -26.98 17.30
N ILE A 177 17.67 -25.81 17.90
CA ILE A 177 18.74 -24.92 18.36
C ILE A 177 18.55 -24.63 19.85
N GLY A 178 19.60 -24.90 20.64
CA GLY A 178 19.61 -24.62 22.07
C GLY A 178 20.45 -23.38 22.41
N ILE A 179 19.87 -22.43 23.14
CA ILE A 179 20.61 -21.27 23.68
C ILE A 179 20.85 -21.48 25.18
N CYS A 180 22.11 -21.70 25.57
CA CYS A 180 22.51 -21.93 26.97
C CYS A 180 23.38 -20.79 27.53
N GLY A 181 23.46 -20.70 28.87
CA GLY A 181 24.29 -19.71 29.56
C GLY A 181 23.75 -19.34 30.94
N MET A 182 24.47 -18.48 31.66
CA MET A 182 24.10 -18.03 33.00
C MET A 182 22.69 -17.38 33.03
N GLY A 183 22.03 -17.43 34.18
CA GLY A 183 20.76 -16.74 34.42
C GLY A 183 20.88 -15.23 34.21
N GLY A 184 19.78 -14.56 33.84
CA GLY A 184 19.74 -13.10 33.68
C GLY A 184 20.44 -12.51 32.44
N ILE A 185 21.12 -13.32 31.62
CA ILE A 185 21.83 -12.86 30.41
C ILE A 185 20.88 -12.48 29.24
N GLY A 186 19.57 -12.74 29.36
CA GLY A 186 18.58 -12.37 28.33
C GLY A 186 18.40 -13.41 27.22
N LYS A 187 18.67 -14.69 27.49
CA LYS A 187 18.48 -15.79 26.52
C LYS A 187 17.05 -15.84 25.97
N THR A 188 16.06 -15.78 26.86
CA THR A 188 14.64 -15.74 26.46
C THR A 188 14.31 -14.50 25.63
N THR A 189 14.94 -13.36 25.95
CA THR A 189 14.80 -12.13 25.16
C THR A 189 15.37 -12.30 23.76
N MET A 190 16.53 -12.97 23.63
CA MET A 190 17.15 -13.28 22.34
C MET A 190 16.26 -14.19 21.48
N VAL A 191 15.65 -15.23 22.07
CA VAL A 191 14.71 -16.11 21.34
C VAL A 191 13.50 -15.33 20.81
N LYS A 192 12.95 -14.41 21.61
CA LYS A 192 11.83 -13.56 21.17
C LYS A 192 12.21 -12.69 19.97
N GLU A 193 13.38 -12.06 20.02
CA GLU A 193 13.90 -11.24 18.92
C GLU A 193 14.21 -12.05 17.66
N LEU A 194 14.77 -13.26 17.80
CA LEU A 194 15.01 -14.17 16.69
C LEU A 194 13.70 -14.61 16.01
N GLY A 195 12.66 -14.90 16.79
CA GLY A 195 11.34 -15.25 16.24
C GLY A 195 10.76 -14.12 15.38
N ILE A 196 10.84 -12.87 15.86
CA ILE A 196 10.40 -11.69 15.10
C ILE A 196 11.14 -11.61 13.75
N ARG A 197 12.48 -11.72 13.77
CA ARG A 197 13.30 -11.65 12.55
C ARG A 197 13.04 -12.80 11.59
N ALA A 198 12.80 -14.02 12.10
CA ALA A 198 12.47 -15.17 11.28
C ALA A 198 11.14 -14.98 10.53
N THR A 199 10.15 -14.32 11.16
CA THR A 199 8.90 -13.91 10.53
C THR A 199 9.13 -12.83 9.46
N GLU A 200 9.90 -11.79 9.78
CA GLU A 200 10.21 -10.68 8.85
C GLU A 200 10.98 -11.13 7.61
N GLU A 201 11.98 -12.01 7.80
CA GLU A 201 12.75 -12.62 6.71
C GLU A 201 11.99 -13.74 5.97
N LYS A 202 10.77 -14.09 6.41
CA LYS A 202 9.95 -15.18 5.86
C LYS A 202 10.71 -16.50 5.73
N LEU A 203 11.44 -16.87 6.78
CA LEU A 203 12.23 -18.12 6.79
C LEU A 203 11.35 -19.36 6.89
N PHE A 204 10.13 -19.20 7.42
CA PHE A 204 9.13 -20.25 7.56
C PHE A 204 7.77 -19.71 7.14
N ASP A 205 6.85 -20.61 6.79
CA ASP A 205 5.45 -20.24 6.52
C ASP A 205 4.82 -19.59 7.74
N GLU A 206 5.08 -20.15 8.93
CA GLU A 206 4.59 -19.65 10.22
C GLU A 206 5.65 -19.74 11.32
N VAL A 207 5.67 -18.76 12.22
CA VAL A 207 6.59 -18.73 13.37
C VAL A 207 5.80 -18.49 14.65
N VAL A 208 5.81 -19.47 15.55
CA VAL A 208 5.06 -19.42 16.81
C VAL A 208 6.01 -19.43 18.00
N ILE A 209 5.77 -18.53 18.97
CA ILE A 209 6.57 -18.45 20.21
C ILE A 209 5.69 -18.87 21.39
N ALA A 210 5.95 -20.07 21.91
CA ALA A 210 5.30 -20.58 23.11
C ALA A 210 6.29 -20.65 24.28
N VAL A 211 5.81 -20.30 25.49
CA VAL A 211 6.57 -20.50 26.73
C VAL A 211 6.16 -21.82 27.34
N VAL A 212 7.12 -22.71 27.54
CA VAL A 212 6.93 -23.99 28.22
C VAL A 212 7.53 -23.89 29.62
N SER A 213 6.68 -23.97 30.64
CA SER A 213 7.09 -24.02 32.05
C SER A 213 7.65 -25.40 32.42
N GLN A 214 8.37 -25.47 33.54
CA GLN A 214 8.92 -26.73 34.06
C GLN A 214 7.83 -27.78 34.35
N THR A 215 6.65 -27.33 34.77
CA THR A 215 5.40 -28.10 34.79
C THR A 215 4.57 -27.70 33.57
N PRO A 216 4.58 -28.47 32.47
CA PRO A 216 3.90 -28.07 31.25
C PRO A 216 2.39 -28.29 31.37
N ASP A 217 1.60 -27.26 31.04
CA ASP A 217 0.18 -27.44 30.74
C ASP A 217 0.04 -27.57 29.22
N VAL A 218 -0.11 -28.81 28.76
CA VAL A 218 -0.18 -29.13 27.34
C VAL A 218 -1.40 -28.47 26.69
N THR A 219 -2.52 -28.38 27.41
CA THR A 219 -3.77 -27.80 26.89
C THR A 219 -3.61 -26.31 26.66
N ASP A 220 -3.02 -25.61 27.64
CA ASP A 220 -2.73 -24.17 27.53
C ASP A 220 -1.71 -23.89 26.42
N ILE A 221 -0.64 -24.69 26.30
CA ILE A 221 0.37 -24.54 25.24
C ILE A 221 -0.26 -24.75 23.86
N GLN A 222 -1.02 -25.82 23.66
CA GLN A 222 -1.67 -26.11 22.38
C GLN A 222 -2.69 -25.04 22.01
N THR A 223 -3.48 -24.56 22.97
CA THR A 223 -4.45 -23.49 22.76
C THR A 223 -3.74 -22.22 22.30
N LYS A 224 -2.66 -21.82 22.98
CA LYS A 224 -1.85 -20.65 22.60
C LYS A 224 -1.22 -20.78 21.22
N ILE A 225 -0.75 -21.97 20.86
CA ILE A 225 -0.20 -22.22 19.52
C ILE A 225 -1.32 -22.14 18.47
N ALA A 226 -2.48 -22.74 18.72
CA ALA A 226 -3.62 -22.73 17.81
C ALA A 226 -4.22 -21.34 17.61
N GLU A 227 -4.16 -20.46 18.61
CA GLU A 227 -4.56 -19.05 18.49
C GLU A 227 -3.58 -18.20 17.67
N MET A 228 -2.37 -18.71 17.44
CA MET A 228 -1.29 -18.01 16.71
C MET A 228 -1.10 -18.50 15.27
N LEU A 229 -1.81 -19.56 14.85
CA LEU A 229 -1.83 -20.12 13.48
C LEU A 229 -3.15 -19.79 12.79
#